data_AF-A0A4Z1ESV0-F1
#
_entry.id   AF-A0A4Z1ESV0-F1
#
_cell.length_a   1.000
_cell.length_b   1.000
_cell.length_c   1.000
_cell.angle_alpha   90.00
_cell.angle_beta   90.00
_cell.angle_gamma   90.00
#
_symmetry.space_group_name_H-M   'P 1'
#
loop_
_entity.id
_entity.type
_entity.pdbx_description
1 polymer ?
#
loop_
_entity_poly.entity_id
_entity_poly.type
_entity_poly.pdbx_seq_one_letter_code
_entity_poly.pdbx_strand_id
1 'polypeptide(L)'
;MAQQYKKRKRNEDLTPARQELLSPIIFLARGIKADTRFTLFRQEFHLHSSGLKHHSSYFRKFLDSANKQPAPASALFKYDYRSVVDEDGSWALMPVSDSPEITDQQMTLVDGFKEETEALRKLLCAIHSKKYRIETADELKRLTCLADYYCALPVVSGTLTGALFRSSMFEASAPEYGAPVDCECHDESVSLLLVARKLRHGLLFRECLIHTVGRWDSLSDIEKRQIEEDPKLYTLVQIKLKVLYELLAKTQGKLLWTVFQGKFNVLKTAVGRSYPTPSIGGSVSMYKALSEERSFYDLIKKVETMGLAHLMFSLLKNNLALGCSRQDPGKVGGIFEKTFLCTEIEDNELPWDSEEIDW
;
A
#
# COMPACT_ATOMS: atom_id res chain seq x y z
N MET A 1 4.80 69.74 22.93
CA MET A 1 5.61 68.57 22.54
C MET A 1 5.75 67.66 23.75
N ALA A 2 5.33 66.39 23.59
CA ALA A 2 5.68 65.13 24.28
C ALA A 2 6.00 65.12 25.80
N GLN A 3 5.62 64.14 26.62
CA GLN A 3 4.70 63.00 26.58
C GLN A 3 4.72 62.46 28.03
N GLN A 4 3.56 62.30 28.68
CA GLN A 4 3.47 61.71 30.02
C GLN A 4 3.44 60.18 29.91
N TYR A 5 4.37 59.51 30.61
CA TYR A 5 4.37 58.07 30.81
C TYR A 5 3.22 57.65 31.74
N LYS A 6 2.22 56.94 31.21
CA LYS A 6 1.28 56.12 32.01
C LYS A 6 1.54 54.65 31.73
N LYS A 7 2.18 53.97 32.68
CA LYS A 7 2.23 52.50 32.76
C LYS A 7 0.81 51.97 32.96
N ARG A 8 0.23 51.36 31.93
CA ARG A 8 -0.94 50.48 32.07
C ARG A 8 -0.44 49.05 32.29
N LYS A 9 -0.64 48.52 33.50
CA LYS A 9 -0.67 47.07 33.75
C LYS A 9 -1.91 46.52 33.05
N ARG A 10 -1.71 45.72 32.01
CA ARG A 10 -2.76 44.88 31.43
C ARG A 10 -2.61 43.51 32.11
N ASN A 11 -3.51 43.23 33.06
CA ASN A 11 -3.78 41.86 33.45
C ASN A 11 -4.43 41.21 32.22
N GLU A 12 -3.66 40.42 31.49
CA GLU A 12 -4.22 39.45 30.56
C GLU A 12 -4.60 38.24 31.40
N ASP A 13 -5.89 38.16 31.73
CA ASP A 13 -6.53 36.92 32.14
C ASP A 13 -6.34 35.92 31.00
N LEU A 14 -5.29 35.10 31.11
CA LEU A 14 -5.11 33.90 30.31
C LEU A 14 -6.16 32.88 30.78
N THR A 15 -7.37 33.01 30.24
CA THR A 15 -8.30 31.89 30.20
C THR A 15 -7.67 30.86 29.25
N PRO A 16 -7.33 29.64 29.68
CA PRO A 16 -6.86 28.63 28.75
C PRO A 16 -7.99 28.37 27.75
N ALA A 17 -7.71 28.58 26.47
CA ALA A 17 -8.64 28.28 25.40
C ALA A 17 -9.10 26.83 25.56
N ARG A 18 -10.38 26.62 25.89
CA ARG A 18 -11.04 25.33 25.71
C ARG A 18 -11.00 25.02 24.21
N GLN A 19 -10.02 24.24 23.78
CA GLN A 19 -9.91 23.82 22.39
C GLN A 19 -11.07 22.86 22.08
N GLU A 20 -11.79 23.15 21.00
CA GLU A 20 -13.03 22.47 20.62
C GLU A 20 -12.78 20.97 20.30
N LEU A 21 -13.53 20.09 20.97
CA LEU A 21 -13.61 18.68 20.60
C LEU A 21 -14.27 18.55 19.23
N LEU A 22 -13.74 17.68 18.38
CA LEU A 22 -14.32 17.39 17.07
C LEU A 22 -15.68 16.70 17.23
N SER A 23 -16.58 16.91 16.28
CA SER A 23 -17.87 16.23 16.27
C SER A 23 -17.68 14.70 16.22
N PRO A 24 -18.42 13.90 17.00
CA PRO A 24 -18.25 12.46 17.03
C PRO A 24 -18.54 11.80 15.67
N ILE A 25 -17.71 10.84 15.27
CA ILE A 25 -17.92 10.02 14.08
C ILE A 25 -18.69 8.76 14.48
N ILE A 26 -19.87 8.57 13.87
CA ILE A 26 -20.83 7.55 14.31
C ILE A 26 -20.87 6.37 13.34
N PHE A 27 -20.64 5.14 13.83
CA PHE A 27 -20.74 3.87 13.08
C PHE A 27 -21.89 3.01 13.57
N LEU A 28 -23.11 3.38 13.21
CA LEU A 28 -24.33 2.67 13.61
C LEU A 28 -25.17 2.27 12.42
N ALA A 29 -25.75 1.07 12.50
CA ALA A 29 -26.86 0.68 11.62
C ALA A 29 -28.16 1.35 12.10
N ARG A 30 -29.14 1.50 11.19
CA ARG A 30 -30.41 2.16 11.51
C ARG A 30 -31.10 1.49 12.70
N GLY A 31 -31.46 2.28 13.71
CA GLY A 31 -32.20 1.82 14.89
C GLY A 31 -31.35 1.20 16.00
N ILE A 32 -30.03 1.08 15.82
CA ILE A 32 -29.13 0.55 16.84
C ILE A 32 -28.47 1.72 17.60
N LYS A 33 -28.53 1.69 18.94
CA LYS A 33 -27.84 2.67 19.79
C LYS A 33 -26.36 2.28 19.94
N ALA A 34 -25.47 3.27 19.99
CA ALA A 34 -24.08 3.04 20.33
C ALA A 34 -23.97 2.53 21.78
N ASP A 35 -23.18 1.48 21.99
CA ASP A 35 -22.81 0.96 23.31
C ASP A 35 -21.30 1.09 23.58
N THR A 36 -20.53 1.49 22.56
CA THR A 36 -19.08 1.71 22.66
C THR A 36 -18.72 3.14 22.25
N ARG A 37 -17.86 3.80 23.02
CA ARG A 37 -17.16 5.03 22.67
C ARG A 37 -15.65 4.81 22.69
N PHE A 38 -14.98 5.21 21.61
CA PHE A 38 -13.53 5.39 21.58
C PHE A 38 -13.21 6.88 21.47
N THR A 39 -12.36 7.40 22.34
CA THR A 39 -11.80 8.75 22.26
C THR A 39 -10.33 8.63 21.88
N LEU A 40 -10.04 8.72 20.59
CA LEU A 40 -8.67 8.68 20.07
C LEU A 40 -8.17 10.12 19.91
N PHE A 41 -7.21 10.50 20.75
CA PHE A 41 -6.70 11.86 20.86
C PHE A 41 -7.85 12.87 21.04
N ARG A 42 -8.21 13.59 19.97
CA ARG A 42 -9.27 14.63 19.95
C ARG A 42 -10.55 14.20 19.22
N GLN A 43 -10.57 12.99 18.66
CA GLN A 43 -11.68 12.48 17.87
C GLN A 43 -12.45 11.41 18.65
N GLU A 44 -13.75 11.65 18.84
CA GLU A 44 -14.65 10.65 19.39
C GLU A 44 -15.26 9.78 18.29
N PHE A 45 -15.39 8.49 18.57
CA PHE A 45 -16.03 7.50 17.73
C PHE A 45 -17.14 6.79 18.51
N HIS A 46 -18.36 6.79 17.97
CA HIS A 46 -19.50 6.09 18.57
C HIS A 46 -19.83 4.85 17.75
N LEU A 47 -19.73 3.68 18.39
CA LEU A 47 -19.69 2.37 17.74
C LEU A 47 -20.69 1.41 18.37
N HIS A 48 -20.91 0.28 17.71
CA HIS A 48 -21.61 -0.86 18.30
C HIS A 48 -20.63 -2.04 18.50
N SER A 49 -20.53 -2.53 19.73
CA SER A 49 -19.56 -3.54 20.14
C SER A 49 -19.68 -4.86 19.39
N SER A 50 -20.85 -5.19 18.84
CA SER A 50 -21.04 -6.43 18.08
C SER A 50 -20.15 -6.50 16.84
N GLY A 51 -19.94 -5.37 16.14
CA GLY A 51 -19.09 -5.33 14.94
C GLY A 51 -17.63 -5.61 15.32
N LEU A 52 -17.15 -4.93 16.36
CA LEU A 52 -15.81 -5.14 16.92
C LEU A 52 -15.59 -6.60 17.31
N LYS A 53 -16.49 -7.21 18.08
CA LYS A 53 -16.36 -8.61 18.53
C LYS A 53 -16.48 -9.61 17.37
N HIS A 54 -17.23 -9.27 16.33
CA HIS A 54 -17.38 -10.15 15.17
C HIS A 54 -16.10 -10.19 14.34
N HIS A 55 -15.46 -9.05 14.10
CA HIS A 55 -14.33 -8.93 13.18
C HIS A 55 -12.95 -8.80 13.83
N SER A 56 -12.87 -8.76 15.16
CA SER A 56 -11.61 -8.70 15.91
C SER A 56 -11.62 -9.69 17.06
N SER A 57 -10.67 -10.63 17.04
CA SER A 57 -10.49 -11.58 18.14
C SER A 57 -10.01 -10.90 19.43
N TYR A 58 -9.26 -9.79 19.30
CA TYR A 58 -8.86 -8.92 20.39
C TYR A 58 -10.09 -8.35 21.10
N PHE A 59 -10.98 -7.65 20.40
CA PHE A 59 -12.16 -7.03 21.02
C PHE A 59 -13.16 -8.07 21.54
N ARG A 60 -13.26 -9.23 20.88
CA ARG A 60 -14.07 -10.37 21.38
C ARG A 60 -13.60 -10.83 22.75
N LYS A 61 -12.29 -11.00 22.96
CA LYS A 61 -11.70 -11.43 24.23
C LYS A 61 -11.70 -10.30 25.27
N PHE A 62 -11.38 -9.09 24.85
CA PHE A 62 -11.07 -8.00 25.77
C PHE A 62 -12.30 -7.25 26.24
N LEU A 63 -13.33 -7.02 25.41
CA LEU A 63 -14.46 -6.17 25.81
C LEU A 63 -15.26 -6.79 26.96
N ASP A 64 -15.51 -8.10 26.94
CA ASP A 64 -16.29 -8.82 27.96
C ASP A 64 -15.44 -9.66 28.93
N SER A 65 -14.15 -9.35 29.10
CA SER A 65 -13.31 -10.14 30.00
C SER A 65 -13.79 -10.04 31.45
N ALA A 66 -13.81 -11.17 32.16
CA ALA A 66 -14.34 -11.27 33.53
C ALA A 66 -13.61 -10.37 34.55
N ASN A 67 -12.39 -9.94 34.21
CA ASN A 67 -11.58 -9.08 35.06
C ASN A 67 -11.97 -7.60 34.96
N LYS A 68 -12.86 -7.22 34.03
CA LYS A 68 -13.28 -5.83 33.86
C LYS A 68 -14.47 -5.49 34.74
N GLN A 69 -14.37 -4.33 35.39
CA GLN A 69 -15.48 -3.78 36.14
C GLN A 69 -16.61 -3.42 35.17
N PRO A 70 -17.86 -3.83 35.47
CA PRO A 70 -19.00 -3.45 34.64
C PRO A 70 -19.19 -1.93 34.68
N ALA A 71 -19.62 -1.36 33.56
CA ALA A 71 -19.96 0.05 33.50
C ALA A 71 -21.05 0.39 34.54
N PRO A 72 -20.96 1.56 35.22
CA PRO A 72 -22.01 2.02 36.11
C PRO A 72 -23.37 2.08 35.41
N ALA A 73 -24.46 1.87 36.14
CA ALA A 73 -25.81 1.92 35.57
C ALA A 73 -26.17 3.30 34.96
N SER A 74 -25.47 4.37 35.36
CA SER A 74 -25.61 5.72 34.82
C SER A 74 -24.74 6.00 33.59
N ALA A 75 -23.87 5.06 33.18
CA ALA A 75 -22.98 5.27 32.05
C ALA A 75 -23.74 5.32 30.72
N LEU A 76 -23.38 6.28 29.87
CA LEU A 76 -23.97 6.43 28.53
C LEU A 76 -23.51 5.33 27.56
N PHE A 77 -22.30 4.79 27.78
CA PHE A 77 -21.70 3.74 26.98
C PHE A 77 -21.32 2.57 27.90
N LYS A 78 -21.54 1.34 27.42
CA LYS A 78 -21.11 0.12 28.11
C LYS A 78 -19.58 -0.01 28.06
N TYR A 79 -18.98 0.43 26.96
CA TYR A 79 -17.54 0.37 26.73
C TYR A 79 -17.04 1.77 26.42
N ASP A 80 -16.20 2.31 27.30
CA ASP A 80 -15.65 3.66 27.15
C ASP A 80 -14.12 3.60 27.21
N TYR A 81 -13.48 3.88 26.07
CA TYR A 81 -12.04 3.76 25.90
C TYR A 81 -11.46 5.07 25.40
N ARG A 82 -10.23 5.35 25.83
CA ARG A 82 -9.43 6.46 25.32
C ARG A 82 -8.06 5.96 24.91
N SER A 83 -7.43 6.68 23.98
CA SER A 83 -6.01 6.45 23.74
C SER A 83 -5.20 6.76 24.99
N VAL A 84 -4.11 6.03 25.18
CA VAL A 84 -3.01 6.30 26.10
C VAL A 84 -1.74 6.28 25.27
N VAL A 85 -0.83 7.22 25.54
CA VAL A 85 0.45 7.36 24.84
C VAL A 85 1.57 7.06 25.82
N ASP A 86 2.47 6.16 25.42
CA ASP A 86 3.64 5.77 26.19
C ASP A 86 4.84 6.70 25.88
N GLU A 87 5.90 6.60 26.68
CA GLU A 87 7.08 7.48 26.58
C GLU A 87 7.81 7.39 25.23
N ASP A 88 7.68 6.26 24.53
CA ASP A 88 8.25 6.02 23.22
C ASP A 88 7.39 6.55 22.06
N GLY A 89 6.23 7.15 22.36
CA GLY A 89 5.28 7.65 21.37
C GLY A 89 4.34 6.57 20.81
N SER A 90 4.45 5.33 21.26
CA SER A 90 3.45 4.30 20.96
C SER A 90 2.14 4.58 21.69
N TRP A 91 1.02 4.04 21.18
CA TRP A 91 -0.29 4.28 21.75
C TRP A 91 -1.20 3.06 21.68
N ALA A 92 -2.14 2.97 22.64
CA ALA A 92 -3.16 1.93 22.69
C ALA A 92 -4.49 2.45 23.26
N LEU A 93 -5.59 1.73 23.00
CA LEU A 93 -6.89 2.02 23.61
C LEU A 93 -7.01 1.37 24.99
N MET A 94 -7.25 2.18 26.02
CA MET A 94 -7.44 1.72 27.40
C MET A 94 -8.79 2.18 27.96
N PRO A 95 -9.38 1.44 28.91
CA PRO A 95 -10.61 1.86 29.58
C PRO A 95 -10.44 3.23 30.24
N VAL A 96 -11.45 4.08 30.12
CA VAL A 96 -11.46 5.42 30.76
C VAL A 96 -11.31 5.35 32.28
N SER A 97 -11.80 4.28 32.91
CA SER A 97 -11.63 4.05 34.35
C SER A 97 -10.17 3.90 34.78
N ASP A 98 -9.32 3.43 33.87
CA ASP A 98 -7.96 2.98 34.17
C ASP A 98 -6.90 3.97 33.66
N SER A 99 -7.31 5.04 32.99
CA SER A 99 -6.40 5.94 32.27
C SER A 99 -6.76 7.42 32.38
N PRO A 100 -5.78 8.30 32.67
CA PRO A 100 -5.99 9.74 32.65
C PRO A 100 -6.23 10.25 31.22
N GLU A 101 -6.70 11.50 31.11
CA GLU A 101 -6.79 12.16 29.80
C GLU A 101 -5.38 12.47 29.26
N ILE A 102 -5.20 12.28 27.96
CA ILE A 102 -3.95 12.61 27.28
C ILE A 102 -3.78 14.14 27.25
N THR A 103 -2.57 14.59 27.53
CA THR A 103 -2.16 15.99 27.39
C THR A 103 -1.66 16.30 25.96
N ASP A 104 -1.74 17.57 25.55
CA ASP A 104 -1.20 18.00 24.26
C ASP A 104 0.29 17.65 24.07
N GLN A 105 1.07 17.66 25.16
CA GLN A 105 2.49 17.28 25.14
C GLN A 105 2.65 15.80 24.80
N GLN A 106 1.85 14.91 25.37
CA GLN A 106 1.85 13.49 25.04
C GLN A 106 1.42 13.25 23.58
N MET A 107 0.46 14.03 23.06
CA MET A 107 0.08 13.92 21.65
C MET A 107 1.24 14.24 20.69
N THR A 108 2.16 15.14 21.07
CA THR A 108 3.33 15.47 20.24
C THR A 108 4.37 14.35 20.18
N LEU A 109 4.30 13.34 21.06
CA LEU A 109 5.17 12.17 21.00
C LEU A 109 4.75 11.19 19.91
N VAL A 110 3.47 11.21 19.50
CA VAL A 110 2.94 10.30 18.49
C VAL A 110 3.31 10.81 17.10
N ASP A 111 4.08 10.01 16.36
CA ASP A 111 4.36 10.27 14.95
C ASP A 111 3.08 10.18 14.12
N GLY A 112 2.64 11.31 13.59
CA GLY A 112 1.45 11.40 12.75
C GLY A 112 0.15 11.04 13.47
N PHE A 113 -0.17 11.66 14.61
CA PHE A 113 -1.41 11.34 15.34
C PHE A 113 -2.70 11.51 14.50
N LYS A 114 -2.69 12.36 13.47
CA LYS A 114 -3.83 12.54 12.56
C LYS A 114 -3.94 11.35 11.62
N GLU A 115 -2.81 10.89 11.10
CA GLU A 115 -2.65 9.73 10.24
C GLU A 115 -3.04 8.45 11.00
N GLU A 116 -2.66 8.33 12.28
CA GLU A 116 -3.11 7.27 13.19
C GLU A 116 -4.63 7.32 13.45
N THR A 117 -5.18 8.52 13.66
CA THR A 117 -6.64 8.71 13.80
C THR A 117 -7.39 8.25 12.57
N GLU A 118 -6.86 8.60 11.40
CA GLU A 118 -7.43 8.24 10.12
C GLU A 118 -7.30 6.74 9.84
N ALA A 119 -6.16 6.12 10.19
CA ALA A 119 -5.97 4.68 10.11
C ALA A 119 -6.96 3.92 11.00
N LEU A 120 -7.19 4.35 12.24
CA LEU A 120 -8.24 3.77 13.09
C LEU A 120 -9.63 3.97 12.47
N ARG A 121 -9.92 5.17 11.96
CA ARG A 121 -11.21 5.44 11.29
C ARG A 121 -11.44 4.48 10.12
N LYS A 122 -10.41 4.20 9.30
CA LYS A 122 -10.49 3.25 8.18
C LYS A 122 -10.65 1.80 8.65
N LEU A 123 -9.96 1.41 9.73
CA LEU A 123 -10.19 0.10 10.38
C LEU A 123 -11.65 -0.05 10.84
N LEU A 124 -12.20 0.98 11.47
CA LEU A 124 -13.61 1.01 11.90
C LEU A 124 -14.56 1.00 10.70
N CYS A 125 -14.20 1.65 9.58
CA CYS A 125 -14.94 1.52 8.34
C CYS A 125 -14.97 0.07 7.84
N ALA A 126 -13.83 -0.63 7.82
CA ALA A 126 -13.78 -2.03 7.44
C ALA A 126 -14.67 -2.90 8.34
N ILE A 127 -14.51 -2.79 9.67
CA ILE A 127 -15.29 -3.55 10.67
C ILE A 127 -16.80 -3.31 10.54
N HIS A 128 -17.22 -2.10 10.27
CA HIS A 128 -18.64 -1.73 10.15
C HIS A 128 -19.14 -1.68 8.71
N SER A 129 -18.39 -2.27 7.76
CA SER A 129 -18.74 -2.33 6.33
C SER A 129 -19.09 -0.97 5.71
N LYS A 130 -18.42 0.09 6.15
CA LYS A 130 -18.51 1.42 5.54
C LYS A 130 -17.43 1.60 4.48
N LYS A 131 -17.74 2.41 3.48
CA LYS A 131 -16.79 2.77 2.43
C LYS A 131 -15.65 3.61 3.00
N TYR A 132 -14.44 3.30 2.57
CA TYR A 132 -13.23 4.08 2.82
C TYR A 132 -12.32 3.98 1.59
N ARG A 133 -11.25 4.78 1.55
CA ARG A 133 -10.24 4.75 0.51
C ARG A 133 -8.85 4.71 1.13
N ILE A 134 -7.94 4.10 0.42
CA ILE A 134 -6.50 4.19 0.66
C ILE A 134 -5.97 5.08 -0.44
N GLU A 135 -5.23 6.12 -0.09
CA GLU A 135 -4.67 7.07 -1.06
C GLU A 135 -3.14 6.95 -1.13
N THR A 136 -2.48 6.52 -0.03
CA THR A 136 -1.02 6.35 0.04
C THR A 136 -0.60 5.00 0.63
N ALA A 137 0.65 4.61 0.40
CA ALA A 137 1.28 3.44 0.97
C ALA A 137 1.40 3.55 2.51
N ASP A 138 1.71 4.74 3.04
CA ASP A 138 1.77 4.99 4.48
C ASP A 138 0.43 4.70 5.18
N GLU A 139 -0.69 5.18 4.61
CA GLU A 139 -2.02 4.90 5.14
C GLU A 139 -2.32 3.40 5.19
N LEU A 140 -1.94 2.65 4.15
CA LEU A 140 -2.14 1.21 4.11
C LEU A 140 -1.27 0.47 5.14
N LYS A 141 -0.02 0.90 5.31
CA LYS A 141 0.89 0.36 6.32
C LYS A 141 0.35 0.57 7.73
N ARG A 142 -0.06 1.80 8.08
CA ARG A 142 -0.64 2.13 9.39
C ARG A 142 -1.93 1.34 9.65
N LEU A 143 -2.83 1.28 8.66
CA LEU A 143 -4.04 0.46 8.75
C LEU A 143 -3.71 -1.03 9.00
N THR A 144 -2.71 -1.56 8.29
CA THR A 144 -2.28 -2.96 8.45
C THR A 144 -1.69 -3.21 9.84
N CYS A 145 -0.87 -2.30 10.36
CA CYS A 145 -0.33 -2.39 11.71
C CYS A 145 -1.44 -2.38 12.78
N LEU A 146 -2.42 -1.48 12.66
CA LEU A 146 -3.57 -1.45 13.58
C LEU A 146 -4.43 -2.72 13.46
N ALA A 147 -4.67 -3.19 12.23
CA ALA A 147 -5.41 -4.41 12.00
C ALA A 147 -4.70 -5.64 12.57
N ASP A 148 -3.38 -5.70 12.51
CA ASP A 148 -2.59 -6.76 13.15
C ASP A 148 -2.72 -6.70 14.68
N TYR A 149 -2.48 -5.52 15.26
CA TYR A 149 -2.56 -5.30 16.70
C TYR A 149 -3.94 -5.66 17.27
N TYR A 150 -5.01 -5.21 16.61
CA TYR A 150 -6.38 -5.51 17.00
C TYR A 150 -6.91 -6.83 16.41
N CYS A 151 -6.05 -7.68 15.83
CA CYS A 151 -6.41 -8.99 15.26
C CYS A 151 -7.65 -8.95 14.34
N ALA A 152 -7.60 -8.05 13.35
CA ALA A 152 -8.64 -7.69 12.41
C ALA A 152 -8.14 -7.66 10.94
N LEU A 153 -6.99 -8.28 10.65
CA LEU A 153 -6.45 -8.37 9.28
C LEU A 153 -7.46 -8.96 8.27
N PRO A 154 -8.23 -10.02 8.58
CA PRO A 154 -9.15 -10.61 7.61
C PRO A 154 -10.25 -9.65 7.12
N VAL A 155 -10.83 -8.83 8.02
CA VAL A 155 -11.88 -7.87 7.60
C VAL A 155 -11.31 -6.72 6.76
N VAL A 156 -10.08 -6.28 7.07
CA VAL A 156 -9.39 -5.29 6.25
C VAL A 156 -9.10 -5.88 4.87
N SER A 157 -8.55 -7.09 4.79
CA SER A 157 -8.29 -7.77 3.53
C SER A 157 -9.56 -7.90 2.67
N GLY A 158 -10.66 -8.36 3.26
CA GLY A 158 -11.93 -8.56 2.55
C GLY A 158 -12.57 -7.26 2.02
N THR A 159 -12.23 -6.10 2.57
CA THR A 159 -12.76 -4.80 2.13
C THR A 159 -11.77 -3.98 1.29
N LEU A 160 -10.50 -4.40 1.26
CA LEU A 160 -9.40 -3.62 0.69
C LEU A 160 -9.51 -3.44 -0.83
N THR A 161 -10.01 -4.42 -1.59
CA THR A 161 -10.20 -4.27 -3.05
C THR A 161 -11.08 -3.05 -3.37
N GLY A 162 -12.15 -2.84 -2.60
CA GLY A 162 -13.01 -1.66 -2.76
C GLY A 162 -12.33 -0.36 -2.33
N ALA A 163 -11.46 -0.42 -1.34
CA ALA A 163 -10.72 0.74 -0.82
C ALA A 163 -9.54 1.17 -1.71
N LEU A 164 -8.95 0.23 -2.45
CA LEU A 164 -7.88 0.49 -3.44
C LEU A 164 -8.41 0.97 -4.79
N PHE A 165 -9.71 0.86 -5.03
CA PHE A 165 -10.31 1.26 -6.30
C PHE A 165 -10.11 2.76 -6.57
N ARG A 166 -9.34 3.09 -7.60
CA ARG A 166 -8.91 4.46 -7.96
C ARG A 166 -8.12 5.17 -6.85
N SER A 167 -7.31 4.41 -6.12
CA SER A 167 -6.34 4.96 -5.19
C SER A 167 -5.25 5.72 -5.94
N SER A 168 -4.84 6.88 -5.42
CA SER A 168 -3.72 7.65 -5.96
C SER A 168 -2.37 6.92 -5.89
N MET A 169 -2.21 5.93 -5.00
CA MET A 169 -0.95 5.17 -4.89
C MET A 169 -0.59 4.38 -6.16
N PHE A 170 -1.57 4.15 -7.05
CA PHE A 170 -1.36 3.49 -8.34
C PHE A 170 -1.46 4.44 -9.53
N GLU A 171 -1.54 5.76 -9.29
CA GLU A 171 -1.51 6.78 -10.32
C GLU A 171 -0.07 7.24 -10.56
N ALA A 172 0.26 7.45 -11.84
CA ALA A 172 1.52 8.09 -12.19
C ALA A 172 1.41 9.58 -11.88
N SER A 173 2.41 10.17 -11.22
CA SER A 173 2.45 11.61 -11.02
C SER A 173 2.40 12.36 -12.35
N ALA A 174 1.85 13.57 -12.37
CA ALA A 174 1.95 14.38 -13.58
C ALA A 174 3.43 14.76 -13.79
N PRO A 175 3.95 14.77 -15.02
CA PRO A 175 5.31 15.23 -15.27
C PRO A 175 5.41 16.72 -14.94
N GLU A 176 5.91 17.05 -13.74
CA GLU A 176 6.37 18.40 -13.44
C GLU A 176 7.69 18.65 -14.20
N TYR A 177 7.90 19.88 -14.66
CA TYR A 177 9.04 20.24 -15.50
C TYR A 177 10.38 19.80 -14.88
N GLY A 178 10.94 18.71 -15.39
CA GLY A 178 12.24 18.17 -14.98
C GLY A 178 12.21 17.16 -13.82
N ALA A 179 11.04 16.85 -13.25
CA ALA A 179 10.91 15.78 -12.27
C ALA A 179 10.63 14.43 -12.97
N PRO A 180 11.22 13.32 -12.50
CA PRO A 180 10.82 11.99 -12.96
C PRO A 180 9.33 11.76 -12.67
N VAL A 181 8.69 10.98 -13.54
CA VAL A 181 7.34 10.50 -13.28
C VAL A 181 7.49 9.38 -12.26
N ASP A 182 6.83 9.52 -11.12
CA ASP A 182 6.94 8.61 -9.99
C ASP A 182 5.59 7.92 -9.77
N CYS A 183 5.63 6.72 -9.19
CA CYS A 183 4.46 5.95 -8.84
C CYS A 183 4.74 5.27 -7.50
N GLU A 184 4.02 5.66 -6.46
CA GLU A 184 4.28 5.23 -5.09
C GLU A 184 4.27 3.69 -4.96
N CYS A 185 3.33 3.01 -5.63
CA CYS A 185 3.29 1.55 -5.64
C CYS A 185 4.51 0.91 -6.33
N HIS A 186 5.08 1.57 -7.35
CA HIS A 186 6.30 1.11 -8.00
C HIS A 186 7.50 1.30 -7.09
N ASP A 187 7.65 2.48 -6.48
CA ASP A 187 8.79 2.81 -5.63
C ASP A 187 8.81 1.97 -4.34
N GLU A 188 7.65 1.81 -3.70
CA GLU A 188 7.49 1.10 -2.43
C GLU A 188 7.13 -0.39 -2.58
N SER A 189 7.31 -0.95 -3.78
CA SER A 189 6.75 -2.27 -4.15
C SER A 189 7.11 -3.39 -3.17
N VAL A 190 8.32 -3.40 -2.61
CA VAL A 190 8.76 -4.46 -1.68
C VAL A 190 8.05 -4.33 -0.34
N SER A 191 7.97 -3.13 0.20
CA SER A 191 7.27 -2.90 1.47
C SER A 191 5.76 -3.19 1.34
N LEU A 192 5.15 -2.81 0.20
CA LEU A 192 3.75 -3.10 -0.09
C LEU A 192 3.51 -4.59 -0.38
N LEU A 193 4.49 -5.30 -0.96
CA LEU A 193 4.44 -6.75 -1.13
C LEU A 193 4.36 -7.47 0.23
N LEU A 194 5.14 -7.03 1.21
CA LEU A 194 5.09 -7.56 2.58
C LEU A 194 3.76 -7.24 3.26
N VAL A 195 3.24 -6.02 3.08
CA VAL A 195 1.91 -5.64 3.58
C VAL A 195 0.81 -6.49 2.95
N ALA A 196 0.83 -6.66 1.62
CA ALA A 196 -0.13 -7.48 0.89
C ALA A 196 -0.09 -8.93 1.33
N ARG A 197 1.11 -9.46 1.60
CA ARG A 197 1.31 -10.79 2.17
C ARG A 197 0.73 -10.90 3.57
N LYS A 198 1.01 -9.93 4.44
CA LYS A 198 0.48 -9.89 5.81
C LYS A 198 -1.04 -9.83 5.81
N LEU A 199 -1.63 -9.07 4.88
CA LEU A 199 -3.08 -9.00 4.68
C LEU A 199 -3.66 -10.17 3.88
N ARG A 200 -2.83 -11.05 3.32
CA ARG A 200 -3.25 -12.11 2.38
C ARG A 200 -4.14 -11.58 1.23
N HIS A 201 -3.86 -10.37 0.75
CA HIS A 201 -4.67 -9.70 -0.27
C HIS A 201 -4.11 -9.97 -1.68
N GLY A 202 -4.67 -10.95 -2.39
CA GLY A 202 -4.13 -11.48 -3.65
C GLY A 202 -3.96 -10.45 -4.76
N LEU A 203 -4.92 -9.54 -4.95
CA LEU A 203 -4.84 -8.53 -6.00
C LEU A 203 -3.66 -7.55 -5.79
N LEU A 204 -3.49 -7.05 -4.56
CA LEU A 204 -2.38 -6.16 -4.22
C LEU A 204 -1.05 -6.92 -4.27
N PHE A 205 -1.02 -8.16 -3.79
CA PHE A 205 0.18 -8.98 -3.79
C PHE A 205 0.71 -9.20 -5.21
N ARG A 206 -0.17 -9.48 -6.17
CA ARG A 206 0.19 -9.61 -7.58
C ARG A 206 0.80 -8.33 -8.13
N GLU A 207 0.14 -7.19 -7.90
CA GLU A 207 0.61 -5.87 -8.33
C GLU A 207 2.04 -5.61 -7.84
N CYS A 208 2.27 -5.77 -6.53
CA CYS A 208 3.56 -5.51 -5.91
C CYS A 208 4.64 -6.53 -6.30
N LEU A 209 4.26 -7.79 -6.53
CA LEU A 209 5.19 -8.84 -6.96
C LEU A 209 5.65 -8.62 -8.41
N ILE A 210 4.76 -8.16 -9.29
CA ILE A 210 5.11 -7.78 -10.67
C ILE A 210 6.19 -6.69 -10.66
N HIS A 211 5.98 -5.61 -9.90
CA HIS A 211 6.98 -4.54 -9.77
C HIS A 211 8.30 -5.05 -9.21
N THR A 212 8.24 -5.83 -8.13
CA THR A 212 9.42 -6.38 -7.43
C THR A 212 10.27 -7.26 -8.35
N VAL A 213 9.65 -8.20 -9.07
CA VAL A 213 10.36 -9.09 -10.01
C VAL A 213 10.91 -8.30 -11.20
N GLY A 214 10.11 -7.38 -11.74
CA GLY A 214 10.45 -6.60 -12.93
C GLY A 214 11.63 -5.64 -12.74
N ARG A 215 11.91 -5.24 -11.50
CA ARG A 215 13.00 -4.32 -11.13
C ARG A 215 14.04 -4.94 -10.19
N TRP A 216 14.06 -6.27 -10.04
CA TRP A 216 14.87 -6.98 -9.03
C TRP A 216 16.33 -6.52 -8.95
N ASP A 217 17.00 -6.36 -10.09
CA ASP A 217 18.40 -5.93 -10.12
C ASP A 217 18.61 -4.48 -9.68
N SER A 218 17.56 -3.65 -9.75
CA SER A 218 17.55 -2.26 -9.31
C SER A 218 17.11 -2.09 -7.85
N LEU A 219 16.61 -3.15 -7.21
CA LEU A 219 16.32 -3.12 -5.77
C LEU A 219 17.60 -2.96 -4.95
N SER A 220 17.50 -2.19 -3.87
CA SER A 220 18.56 -2.06 -2.88
C SER A 220 18.82 -3.37 -2.14
N ASP A 221 20.00 -3.51 -1.54
CA ASP A 221 20.32 -4.68 -0.70
C ASP A 221 19.38 -4.81 0.50
N ILE A 222 18.85 -3.69 1.01
CA ILE A 222 17.89 -3.67 2.12
C ILE A 222 16.58 -4.32 1.68
N GLU A 223 16.06 -3.93 0.52
CA GLU A 223 14.83 -4.50 -0.04
C GLU A 223 14.97 -5.98 -0.36
N LYS A 224 16.12 -6.41 -0.90
CA LYS A 224 16.38 -7.84 -1.16
C LYS A 224 16.41 -8.65 0.14
N ARG A 225 17.07 -8.14 1.18
CA ARG A 225 17.11 -8.79 2.51
C ARG A 225 15.72 -8.93 3.13
N GLN A 226 14.87 -7.92 3.02
CA GLN A 226 13.48 -7.98 3.49
C GLN A 226 12.69 -9.12 2.85
N ILE A 227 12.97 -9.44 1.58
CA ILE A 227 12.35 -10.58 0.89
C ILE A 227 12.98 -11.90 1.35
N GLU A 228 14.30 -11.94 1.52
CA GLU A 228 15.06 -13.12 1.98
C GLU A 228 14.68 -13.56 3.40
N GLU A 229 14.23 -12.64 4.25
CA GLU A 229 13.70 -12.93 5.60
C GLU A 229 12.45 -13.81 5.59
N ASP A 230 11.73 -13.88 4.45
CA ASP A 230 10.60 -14.77 4.25
C ASP A 230 10.91 -15.85 3.21
N PRO A 231 11.27 -17.08 3.63
CA PRO A 231 11.71 -18.13 2.71
C PRO A 231 10.67 -18.50 1.64
N LYS A 232 9.37 -18.44 1.97
CA LYS A 232 8.29 -18.75 1.01
C LYS A 232 8.20 -17.65 -0.04
N LEU A 233 8.24 -16.39 0.38
CA LEU A 233 8.21 -15.24 -0.53
C LEU A 233 9.47 -15.20 -1.41
N TYR A 234 10.65 -15.38 -0.82
CA TYR A 234 11.91 -15.43 -1.54
C TYR A 234 11.91 -16.54 -2.60
N THR A 235 11.47 -17.75 -2.24
CA THR A 235 11.35 -18.87 -3.19
C THR A 235 10.44 -18.53 -4.36
N LEU A 236 9.27 -17.92 -4.08
CA LEU A 236 8.34 -17.48 -5.12
C LEU A 236 8.98 -16.44 -6.05
N VAL A 237 9.65 -15.43 -5.48
CA VAL A 237 10.35 -14.39 -6.27
C VAL A 237 11.43 -15.02 -7.17
N GLN A 238 12.22 -15.97 -6.66
CA GLN A 238 13.25 -16.67 -7.45
C GLN A 238 12.63 -17.50 -8.59
N ILE A 239 11.51 -18.19 -8.35
CA ILE A 239 10.78 -18.91 -9.40
C ILE A 239 10.34 -17.95 -10.49
N LYS A 240 9.74 -16.80 -10.12
CA LYS A 240 9.26 -15.81 -11.09
C LYS A 240 10.41 -15.11 -11.84
N LEU A 241 11.52 -14.84 -11.17
CA LEU A 241 12.74 -14.34 -11.82
C LEU A 241 13.27 -15.33 -12.85
N LYS A 242 13.34 -16.62 -12.50
CA LYS A 242 13.76 -17.66 -13.44
C LYS A 242 12.89 -17.68 -14.69
N VAL A 243 11.56 -17.61 -14.53
CA VAL A 243 10.62 -17.53 -15.66
C VAL A 243 10.89 -16.30 -16.54
N LEU A 244 11.09 -15.13 -15.92
CA LEU A 244 11.43 -13.89 -16.64
C LEU A 244 12.76 -14.02 -17.41
N TYR A 245 13.80 -14.54 -16.76
CA TYR A 245 15.11 -14.76 -17.38
C TYR A 245 15.07 -15.76 -18.53
N GLU A 246 14.30 -16.85 -18.40
CA GLU A 246 14.10 -17.80 -19.49
C GLU A 246 13.39 -17.16 -20.68
N LEU A 247 12.37 -16.33 -20.43
CA LEU A 247 11.66 -15.59 -21.47
C LEU A 247 12.60 -14.57 -22.15
N LEU A 248 13.42 -13.86 -21.38
CA LEU A 248 14.44 -12.95 -21.90
C LEU A 248 15.45 -13.69 -22.77
N ALA A 249 16.04 -14.78 -22.29
CA ALA A 249 17.03 -15.56 -23.03
C ALA A 249 16.46 -16.12 -24.34
N LYS A 250 15.23 -16.66 -24.32
CA LYS A 250 14.52 -17.13 -25.52
C LYS A 250 14.32 -16.00 -26.52
N THR A 251 13.89 -14.83 -26.04
CA THR A 251 13.65 -13.66 -26.90
C THR A 251 14.94 -13.12 -27.50
N GLN A 252 15.99 -12.96 -26.70
CA GLN A 252 17.32 -12.53 -27.16
C GLN A 252 17.89 -13.49 -28.20
N GLY A 253 17.85 -14.80 -27.93
CA GLY A 253 18.35 -15.81 -28.87
C GLY A 253 17.60 -15.78 -30.19
N LYS A 254 16.26 -15.69 -30.14
CA LYS A 254 15.43 -15.60 -31.36
C LYS A 254 15.66 -14.28 -32.11
N LEU A 255 15.81 -13.16 -31.40
CA LEU A 255 16.12 -11.86 -31.98
C LEU A 255 17.44 -11.91 -32.73
N LEU A 256 18.51 -12.34 -32.05
CA LEU A 256 19.85 -12.46 -32.63
C LEU A 256 19.85 -13.35 -33.88
N TRP A 257 19.19 -14.50 -33.81
CA TRP A 257 19.06 -15.41 -34.95
C TRP A 257 18.32 -14.76 -36.13
N THR A 258 17.22 -14.05 -35.85
CA THR A 258 16.41 -13.40 -36.89
C THR A 258 17.18 -12.26 -37.56
N VAL A 259 17.98 -11.52 -36.80
CA VAL A 259 18.90 -10.48 -37.30
C VAL A 259 20.00 -11.09 -38.14
N PHE A 260 20.64 -12.17 -37.67
CA PHE A 260 21.69 -12.87 -38.41
C PHE A 260 21.20 -13.41 -39.77
N GLN A 261 19.96 -13.88 -39.83
CA GLN A 261 19.33 -14.32 -41.08
C GLN A 261 18.93 -13.16 -42.02
N GLY A 262 19.14 -11.90 -41.64
CA GLY A 262 18.70 -10.73 -42.40
C GLY A 262 17.18 -10.56 -42.46
N LYS A 263 16.44 -11.25 -41.58
CA LYS A 263 14.96 -11.24 -41.55
C LYS A 263 14.41 -10.11 -40.68
N PHE A 264 15.25 -9.48 -39.87
CA PHE A 264 14.92 -8.32 -39.06
C PHE A 264 16.09 -7.34 -39.03
N ASN A 265 15.80 -6.08 -39.34
CA ASN A 265 16.79 -5.01 -39.28
C ASN A 265 16.65 -4.27 -37.95
N VAL A 266 17.65 -4.42 -37.08
CA VAL A 266 17.76 -3.63 -35.85
C VAL A 266 18.35 -2.27 -36.24
N LEU A 267 17.55 -1.22 -36.14
CA LEU A 267 18.02 0.15 -36.38
C LEU A 267 18.90 0.63 -35.24
N LYS A 268 19.86 1.53 -35.54
CA LYS A 268 20.76 2.14 -34.56
C LYS A 268 20.01 2.80 -33.39
N THR A 269 18.80 3.29 -33.62
CA THR A 269 17.92 3.91 -32.61
C THR A 269 17.57 2.96 -31.47
N ALA A 270 17.38 1.67 -31.75
CA ALA A 270 17.10 0.66 -30.72
C ALA A 270 18.37 0.26 -29.95
N VAL A 271 19.51 0.19 -30.63
CA VAL A 271 20.82 -0.12 -30.02
C VAL A 271 21.27 1.02 -29.09
N GLY A 272 21.06 2.27 -29.49
CA GLY A 272 21.41 3.45 -28.69
C GLY A 272 20.51 3.68 -27.46
N ARG A 273 19.38 2.97 -27.36
CA ARG A 273 18.47 2.99 -26.21
C ARG A 273 18.68 1.80 -25.26
N SER A 274 19.58 0.87 -25.61
CA SER A 274 20.06 -0.13 -24.67
C SER A 274 21.09 0.52 -23.77
N TYR A 275 20.78 0.68 -22.49
CA TYR A 275 21.81 1.02 -21.52
C TYR A 275 22.76 -0.19 -21.40
N PRO A 276 24.09 0.01 -21.43
CA PRO A 276 25.05 -1.04 -21.11
C PRO A 276 25.06 -1.25 -19.59
N THR A 277 23.90 -1.61 -19.04
CA THR A 277 23.74 -2.00 -17.64
C THR A 277 23.40 -3.48 -17.63
N PRO A 278 24.11 -4.31 -16.84
CA PRO A 278 23.85 -5.74 -16.73
C PRO A 278 22.51 -6.07 -16.04
N SER A 279 21.70 -5.07 -15.72
CA SER A 279 20.40 -5.25 -15.05
C SER A 279 19.32 -5.72 -16.04
N ILE A 280 18.42 -6.58 -15.58
CA ILE A 280 17.17 -7.00 -16.23
C ILE A 280 16.51 -5.79 -16.93
N GLY A 281 16.29 -4.73 -16.15
CA GLY A 281 15.60 -3.51 -16.58
C GLY A 281 16.29 -2.73 -17.70
N GLY A 282 17.59 -2.94 -17.94
CA GLY A 282 18.34 -2.22 -18.98
C GLY A 282 17.91 -2.57 -20.40
N SER A 283 17.25 -3.73 -20.59
CA SER A 283 16.86 -4.24 -21.90
C SER A 283 15.40 -3.94 -22.30
N VAL A 284 14.53 -3.58 -21.35
CA VAL A 284 13.10 -3.39 -21.65
C VAL A 284 12.87 -2.23 -22.62
N SER A 285 13.60 -1.11 -22.47
CA SER A 285 13.55 0.03 -23.41
C SER A 285 14.00 -0.34 -24.82
N MET A 286 14.96 -1.26 -24.96
CA MET A 286 15.38 -1.77 -26.26
C MET A 286 14.23 -2.53 -26.92
N TYR A 287 13.58 -3.46 -26.20
CA TYR A 287 12.45 -4.21 -26.76
C TYR A 287 11.28 -3.30 -27.11
N LYS A 288 10.97 -2.32 -26.25
CA LYS A 288 9.92 -1.35 -26.51
C LYS A 288 10.23 -0.55 -27.78
N ALA A 289 11.44 0.00 -27.89
CA ALA A 289 11.87 0.71 -29.10
C ALA A 289 11.75 -0.18 -30.34
N LEU A 290 12.21 -1.43 -30.29
CA LEU A 290 12.08 -2.39 -31.39
C LEU A 290 10.62 -2.67 -31.76
N SER A 291 9.72 -2.76 -30.78
CA SER A 291 8.29 -3.03 -31.02
C SER A 291 7.55 -1.88 -31.72
N GLU A 292 8.06 -0.66 -31.59
CA GLU A 292 7.50 0.54 -32.21
C GLU A 292 7.99 0.78 -33.64
N GLU A 293 9.05 0.07 -34.06
CA GLU A 293 9.62 0.19 -35.39
C GLU A 293 8.68 -0.42 -36.46
N ARG A 294 8.68 0.18 -37.66
CA ARG A 294 7.89 -0.36 -38.79
C ARG A 294 8.27 -1.80 -39.15
N SER A 295 9.55 -2.14 -39.04
CA SER A 295 10.07 -3.48 -39.30
C SER A 295 9.50 -4.55 -38.37
N PHE A 296 9.00 -4.17 -37.19
CA PHE A 296 8.35 -5.09 -36.27
C PHE A 296 7.00 -5.60 -36.81
N TYR A 297 6.22 -4.75 -37.48
CA TYR A 297 4.96 -5.16 -38.11
C TYR A 297 5.18 -6.20 -39.22
N ASP A 298 6.33 -6.17 -39.88
CA ASP A 298 6.69 -7.19 -40.88
C ASP A 298 7.00 -8.55 -40.22
N LEU A 299 7.43 -8.58 -38.96
CA LEU A 299 7.64 -9.83 -38.23
C LEU A 299 6.33 -10.58 -38.00
N ILE A 300 5.25 -9.83 -37.72
CA ILE A 300 3.92 -10.38 -37.43
C ILE A 300 3.31 -11.01 -38.70
N LYS A 301 3.61 -10.46 -39.88
CA LYS A 301 3.07 -10.93 -41.17
C LYS A 301 3.70 -12.21 -41.69
N LYS A 302 4.92 -12.56 -41.24
CA LYS A 302 5.69 -13.70 -41.75
C LYS A 302 5.71 -14.82 -40.71
N VAL A 303 5.23 -16.01 -41.10
CA VAL A 303 5.16 -17.21 -40.25
C VAL A 303 6.50 -17.53 -39.57
N GLU A 304 7.60 -17.38 -40.29
CA GLU A 304 8.95 -17.71 -39.81
C GLU A 304 9.45 -16.79 -38.66
N THR A 305 8.93 -15.56 -38.60
CA THR A 305 9.34 -14.53 -37.63
C THR A 305 8.27 -14.20 -36.60
N MET A 306 7.04 -14.69 -36.79
CA MET A 306 5.91 -14.52 -35.88
C MET A 306 6.25 -14.95 -34.45
N GLY A 307 7.03 -16.02 -34.29
CA GLY A 307 7.50 -16.46 -32.97
C GLY A 307 8.35 -15.42 -32.23
N LEU A 308 9.14 -14.58 -32.92
CA LEU A 308 9.88 -13.48 -32.29
C LEU A 308 8.92 -12.38 -31.83
N ALA A 309 7.95 -12.01 -32.68
CA ALA A 309 6.96 -11.00 -32.34
C ALA A 309 6.16 -11.41 -31.10
N HIS A 310 5.71 -12.67 -31.02
CA HIS A 310 5.02 -13.20 -29.85
C HIS A 310 5.86 -13.13 -28.58
N LEU A 311 7.13 -13.52 -28.63
CA LEU A 311 8.04 -13.44 -27.48
C LEU A 311 8.24 -12.00 -27.01
N MET A 312 8.41 -11.05 -27.93
CA MET A 312 8.53 -9.63 -27.60
C MET A 312 7.24 -9.06 -27.02
N PHE A 313 6.06 -9.44 -27.54
CA PHE A 313 4.78 -9.07 -26.95
C PHE A 313 4.61 -9.64 -25.55
N SER A 314 5.00 -10.90 -25.32
CA SER A 314 5.00 -11.51 -23.99
C SER A 314 5.88 -10.73 -23.02
N LEU A 315 7.09 -10.32 -23.41
CA LEU A 315 7.98 -9.51 -22.57
C LEU A 315 7.42 -8.13 -22.23
N LEU A 316 6.78 -7.47 -23.20
CA LEU A 316 6.25 -6.11 -23.04
C LEU A 316 4.82 -6.06 -22.51
N LYS A 317 4.24 -7.21 -22.16
CA LYS A 317 2.90 -7.30 -21.59
C LYS A 317 2.87 -6.56 -20.24
N ASN A 318 1.85 -5.73 -20.06
CA ASN A 318 1.55 -5.10 -18.77
C ASN A 318 0.44 -5.92 -18.08
N ASN A 319 0.80 -6.60 -16.98
CA ASN A 319 -0.13 -7.41 -16.19
C ASN A 319 -0.68 -6.69 -14.94
N LEU A 320 -0.47 -5.38 -14.81
CA LEU A 320 -0.99 -4.59 -13.68
C LEU A 320 -2.52 -4.44 -13.76
N ALA A 321 -3.18 -4.48 -12.61
CA ALA A 321 -4.63 -4.50 -12.48
C ALA A 321 -5.18 -3.35 -11.62
N LEU A 322 -4.42 -2.81 -10.68
CA LEU A 322 -4.89 -1.77 -9.74
C LEU A 322 -4.66 -0.35 -10.25
N GLY A 323 -3.61 -0.14 -11.05
CA GLY A 323 -3.40 1.13 -11.75
C GLY A 323 -2.28 1.05 -12.77
N CYS A 324 -1.93 2.19 -13.37
CA CYS A 324 -0.91 2.30 -14.41
C CYS A 324 -1.03 1.30 -15.60
N SER A 325 -2.20 0.69 -15.82
CA SER A 325 -2.45 -0.30 -16.88
C SER A 325 -2.33 0.28 -18.30
N ARG A 326 -2.38 1.61 -18.42
CA ARG A 326 -2.17 2.35 -19.68
C ARG A 326 -0.72 2.76 -19.90
N GLN A 327 0.18 2.47 -18.96
CA GLN A 327 1.60 2.78 -19.08
C GLN A 327 2.31 1.60 -19.73
N ASP A 328 3.21 1.91 -20.66
CA ASP A 328 3.96 0.90 -21.38
C ASP A 328 5.30 0.63 -20.68
N PRO A 329 5.68 -0.65 -20.45
CA PRO A 329 7.03 -0.98 -20.00
C PRO A 329 8.06 -0.56 -21.07
N GLY A 330 9.20 -0.04 -20.63
CA GLY A 330 10.30 0.40 -21.51
C GLY A 330 10.07 1.69 -22.27
N LYS A 331 8.99 2.43 -22.02
CA LYS A 331 8.80 3.74 -22.63
C LYS A 331 9.81 4.75 -22.05
N VAL A 332 10.58 5.40 -22.92
CA VAL A 332 11.56 6.42 -22.53
C VAL A 332 10.87 7.56 -21.80
N GLY A 333 11.39 7.92 -20.61
CA GLY A 333 10.81 8.94 -19.74
C GLY A 333 9.48 8.53 -19.09
N GLY A 334 9.10 7.25 -19.18
CA GLY A 334 7.94 6.70 -18.50
C GLY A 334 8.31 6.04 -17.16
N ILE A 335 7.33 5.88 -16.28
CA ILE A 335 7.49 5.28 -14.94
C ILE A 335 8.11 3.87 -14.97
N PHE A 336 7.87 3.12 -16.04
CA PHE A 336 8.34 1.74 -16.19
C PHE A 336 9.44 1.62 -17.24
N GLU A 337 10.20 2.68 -17.48
CA GLU A 337 11.30 2.68 -18.45
C GLU A 337 12.28 1.52 -18.21
N LYS A 338 12.52 1.13 -16.96
CA LYS A 338 13.47 0.07 -16.61
C LYS A 338 12.81 -1.11 -15.90
N THR A 339 11.52 -1.35 -16.14
CA THR A 339 10.77 -2.39 -15.42
C THR A 339 9.95 -3.24 -16.38
N PHE A 340 10.13 -4.57 -16.32
CA PHE A 340 9.22 -5.50 -16.97
C PHE A 340 7.96 -5.69 -16.13
N LEU A 341 6.81 -5.82 -16.79
CA LEU A 341 5.51 -5.98 -16.13
C LEU A 341 4.79 -7.28 -16.52
N CYS A 342 5.52 -8.20 -17.15
CA CYS A 342 4.96 -9.41 -17.74
C CYS A 342 4.90 -10.61 -16.79
N THR A 343 5.27 -10.43 -15.51
CA THR A 343 5.18 -11.49 -14.50
C THR A 343 3.72 -11.89 -14.32
N GLU A 344 3.46 -13.20 -14.25
CA GLU A 344 2.13 -13.77 -14.00
C GLU A 344 2.17 -14.66 -12.75
N ILE A 345 1.14 -14.56 -11.92
CA ILE A 345 1.01 -15.33 -10.67
C ILE A 345 -0.43 -15.82 -10.56
N GLU A 346 -0.61 -17.13 -10.52
CA GLU A 346 -1.91 -17.80 -10.34
C GLU A 346 -2.34 -17.81 -8.86
N ASP A 347 -3.60 -18.14 -8.56
CA ASP A 347 -4.12 -18.18 -7.17
C ASP A 347 -3.49 -19.29 -6.33
N ASN A 348 -3.19 -20.44 -6.95
CA ASN A 348 -2.49 -21.57 -6.31
C ASN A 348 -1.00 -21.30 -6.00
N GLU A 349 -0.43 -20.21 -6.52
CA GLU A 349 0.95 -19.79 -6.26
C GLU A 349 1.05 -18.75 -5.14
N LEU A 350 -0.09 -18.26 -4.64
CA LEU A 350 -0.10 -17.36 -3.50
C LEU A 350 0.50 -18.07 -2.28
N PRO A 351 1.34 -17.39 -1.48
CA PRO A 351 2.12 -18.06 -0.46
C PRO A 351 1.37 -18.25 0.88
N TRP A 352 0.04 -18.29 0.83
CA TRP A 352 -0.87 -18.57 1.92
C TRP A 352 -2.00 -19.49 1.43
N ASP A 353 -2.66 -20.16 2.37
CA ASP A 353 -3.86 -20.94 2.08
C ASP A 353 -5.06 -20.01 1.94
N SER A 354 -5.75 -20.07 0.80
CA SER A 354 -6.97 -19.30 0.51
C SER A 354 -8.18 -19.80 1.29
N GLU A 355 -8.16 -21.05 1.76
CA GLU A 355 -9.26 -21.64 2.52
C GLU A 355 -9.12 -21.40 4.03
N GLU A 356 -7.98 -20.87 4.50
CA GLU A 356 -7.77 -20.51 5.89
C GLU A 356 -8.50 -19.19 6.21
N ILE A 357 -9.48 -19.24 7.12
CA ILE A 357 -10.34 -18.10 7.48
C ILE A 357 -9.90 -17.41 8.78
N ASP A 358 -9.21 -18.12 9.67
CA ASP A 358 -8.82 -17.66 11.01
C ASP A 358 -7.30 -17.50 11.10
N TRP A 359 -6.78 -16.45 10.45
CA TRP A 359 -5.35 -16.16 10.35
C TRP A 359 -4.95 -14.79 10.90
#